data_AF-A0A660RRL8-F1
#
_entry.id   AF-A0A660RRL8-F1
#
_cell.length_a   1.000
_cell.length_b   1.000
_cell.length_c   1.000
_cell.angle_alpha   90.00
_cell.angle_beta   90.00
_cell.angle_gamma   90.00
#
_symmetry.space_group_name_H-M   'P 1'
#
loop_
_entity.id
_entity.type
_entity.pdbx_description
1 polymer ?
#
loop_
_entity_poly.entity_id
_entity_poly.type
_entity_poly.pdbx_seq_one_letter_code
_entity_poly.pdbx_strand_id
1 'polypeptide(L)'
;MPKKGHIPERTCIVCRKKLPKKELLRFCIKNNQIVLDKTQKGGGRGAYFCSECLSKIKNLKVKRKLFYALRIKNFNKIKDIVL
;
A
#
# COMPACT_ATOMS: atom_id res chain seq x y z
N MET A 1 -21.83 -0.07 5.40
CA MET A 1 -21.07 -0.06 6.68
C MET A 1 -20.56 -1.49 6.94
N PRO A 2 -19.36 -1.70 7.51
CA PRO A 2 -18.93 -3.05 7.89
C PRO A 2 -19.93 -3.65 8.89
N LYS A 3 -20.28 -4.94 8.73
CA LYS A 3 -21.13 -5.66 9.69
C LYS A 3 -20.51 -5.59 11.09
N LYS A 4 -21.34 -5.46 12.14
CA LYS A 4 -20.91 -5.48 13.54
C LYS A 4 -20.06 -6.75 13.77
N GLY A 5 -18.83 -6.60 14.26
CA GLY A 5 -17.88 -7.70 14.48
C GLY A 5 -17.02 -8.14 13.28
N HIS A 6 -17.25 -7.61 12.07
CA HIS A 6 -16.42 -7.97 10.92
C HIS A 6 -15.05 -7.25 10.98
N ILE A 7 -13.97 -8.04 11.09
CA ILE A 7 -12.61 -7.54 10.97
C ILE A 7 -12.27 -7.48 9.47
N PRO A 8 -12.08 -6.28 8.88
CA PRO A 8 -11.75 -6.19 7.47
C PRO A 8 -10.35 -6.74 7.22
N GLU A 9 -10.25 -7.71 6.32
CA GLU A 9 -8.97 -8.23 5.85
C GLU A 9 -8.53 -7.54 4.56
N ARG A 10 -7.22 -7.48 4.34
CA ARG A 10 -6.61 -7.01 3.10
C ARG A 10 -5.49 -7.95 2.70
N THR A 11 -5.06 -7.81 1.44
CA THR A 11 -4.04 -8.68 0.85
C THR A 11 -2.75 -7.92 0.65
N CYS A 12 -1.65 -8.46 1.15
CA CYS A 12 -0.32 -7.95 0.83
C CYS A 12 -0.06 -8.09 -0.67
N ILE A 13 0.31 -6.99 -1.35
CA ILE A 13 0.54 -7.03 -2.80
C ILE A 13 1.79 -7.81 -3.21
N VAL A 14 2.68 -8.11 -2.25
CA VAL A 14 3.95 -8.81 -2.48
C VAL A 14 3.76 -10.32 -2.35
N CYS A 15 3.38 -10.79 -1.17
CA CYS A 15 3.27 -12.21 -0.84
C CYS A 15 1.85 -12.77 -0.91
N ARG A 16 0.84 -11.94 -1.18
CA ARG A 16 -0.58 -12.34 -1.28
C ARG A 16 -1.22 -12.90 0.01
N LYS A 17 -0.52 -12.90 1.15
CA LYS A 17 -1.12 -13.20 2.46
C LYS A 17 -2.30 -12.25 2.72
N LYS A 18 -3.43 -12.82 3.18
CA LYS A 18 -4.55 -12.07 3.74
C LYS A 18 -4.30 -11.86 5.22
N LEU A 19 -4.40 -10.63 5.68
CA LEU A 19 -4.22 -10.26 7.08
C LEU A 19 -5.25 -9.20 7.47
N PRO A 20 -5.60 -9.09 8.77
CA PRO A 20 -6.39 -7.97 9.27
C PRO A 20 -5.82 -6.63 8.81
N LYS A 21 -6.69 -5.71 8.39
CA LYS A 21 -6.30 -4.38 7.86
C LYS A 21 -5.34 -3.65 8.80
N LYS A 22 -5.53 -3.78 10.12
CA LYS A 22 -4.73 -3.13 11.15
C LYS A 22 -3.28 -3.63 11.20
N GLU A 23 -3.00 -4.86 10.76
CA GLU A 23 -1.67 -5.46 10.74
C GLU A 23 -0.87 -5.12 9.48
N LEU A 24 -1.52 -4.50 8.50
CA LEU A 24 -0.92 -4.16 7.22
C LEU A 24 -0.52 -2.69 7.15
N LEU A 25 0.60 -2.44 6.50
CA LEU A 25 1.08 -1.11 6.15
C LEU A 25 0.39 -0.65 4.86
N ARG A 26 -0.32 0.48 4.90
CA ARG A 26 -1.00 1.04 3.73
C ARG A 26 -0.12 2.10 3.08
N PHE A 27 0.15 1.94 1.79
CA PHE A 27 0.71 2.98 0.94
C PHE A 27 -0.39 3.64 0.13
N CYS A 28 -0.38 4.97 0.01
CA CYS A 28 -1.27 5.70 -0.89
C CYS A 28 -0.54 6.85 -1.58
N ILE A 29 -1.20 7.46 -2.56
CA ILE A 29 -0.70 8.68 -3.21
C ILE A 29 -1.26 9.89 -2.45
N LYS A 30 -0.39 10.79 -2.02
CA LYS A 30 -0.73 12.11 -1.46
C LYS A 30 0.22 13.14 -2.06
N ASN A 31 -0.29 14.26 -2.57
CA ASN A 31 0.52 15.34 -3.16
C ASN A 31 1.58 14.85 -4.18
N ASN A 32 1.18 13.90 -5.04
CA ASN A 32 2.06 13.29 -6.05
C ASN A 32 3.26 12.50 -5.48
N GLN A 33 3.20 12.11 -4.21
CA GLN A 33 4.16 11.26 -3.52
C GLN A 33 3.49 9.97 -3.04
N ILE A 34 4.26 8.89 -2.98
CA ILE A 34 3.82 7.68 -2.29
C ILE A 34 4.19 7.82 -0.82
N VAL A 35 3.19 7.72 0.04
CA VAL A 35 3.34 7.88 1.49
C VAL A 35 2.82 6.66 2.23
N LEU A 36 3.42 6.38 3.38
CA LEU A 36 2.86 5.44 4.36
C LEU A 36 1.66 6.09 5.08
N ASP A 37 0.45 5.66 4.75
CA ASP A 37 -0.78 6.12 5.39
C ASP A 37 -1.03 5.41 6.72
N LYS A 38 -0.46 5.97 7.77
CA LYS A 38 -0.64 5.51 9.16
C LYS A 38 -2.12 5.52 9.61
N THR A 39 -2.92 6.46 9.08
CA THR A 39 -4.35 6.54 9.43
C THR A 39 -5.18 5.44 8.79
N GLN A 40 -4.68 4.86 7.69
CA GLN A 40 -5.38 3.93 6.80
C GLN A 40 -6.77 4.42 6.36
N LYS A 41 -6.96 5.75 6.34
CA LYS A 41 -8.20 6.45 6.01
C LYS A 41 -7.97 7.50 4.93
N GLY A 42 -6.73 7.71 4.49
CA GLY A 42 -6.39 8.68 3.46
C GLY A 42 -7.13 8.39 2.16
N GLY A 43 -7.68 9.44 1.54
CA GLY A 43 -8.40 9.34 0.27
C GLY A 43 -7.56 8.73 -0.86
N GLY A 44 -8.24 8.23 -1.89
CA GLY A 44 -7.60 7.68 -3.09
C GLY A 44 -7.24 6.18 -2.99
N ARG A 45 -6.54 5.70 -4.03
CA ARG A 45 -6.13 4.29 -4.13
C ARG A 45 -5.03 4.00 -3.13
N GLY A 46 -5.12 2.84 -2.49
CA GLY A 46 -4.09 2.36 -1.56
C GLY A 46 -3.69 0.93 -1.85
N ALA A 47 -2.44 0.60 -1.50
CA ALA A 47 -1.86 -0.73 -1.59
C ALA A 47 -1.36 -1.18 -0.21
N TYR A 48 -1.48 -2.47 0.10
CA TYR A 48 -1.14 -2.99 1.42
C TYR A 48 0.12 -3.88 1.37
N PHE A 49 0.97 -3.74 2.38
CA PHE A 49 2.16 -4.55 2.61
C PHE A 49 2.07 -5.16 4.02
N CYS A 50 2.50 -6.41 4.17
CA CYS A 50 2.82 -6.94 5.49
C CYS A 50 4.22 -6.45 5.92
N SER A 51 4.46 -6.43 7.23
CA SER A 51 5.74 -6.05 7.84
C SER A 51 6.91 -6.84 7.26
N GLU A 52 6.75 -8.16 7.10
CA GLU A 52 7.76 -9.07 6.52
C GLU A 52 8.18 -8.68 5.08
N CYS A 53 7.29 -8.02 4.33
CA CYS A 53 7.55 -7.64 2.93
C CYS A 53 7.99 -6.18 2.76
N LEU A 54 7.99 -5.38 3.83
CA LEU A 54 8.36 -3.96 3.75
C LEU A 54 9.81 -3.79 3.25
N SER A 55 10.74 -4.59 3.76
CA SER A 55 12.16 -4.55 3.35
C SER A 55 12.34 -4.79 1.84
N LYS A 56 11.41 -5.53 1.21
CA LYS A 56 11.44 -5.84 -0.23
C LYS A 56 11.05 -4.66 -1.11
N ILE A 57 10.61 -3.52 -0.55
CA ILE A 57 10.20 -2.34 -1.31
C ILE A 57 11.34 -1.73 -2.15
N LYS A 58 12.60 -2.00 -1.79
CA LYS A 58 13.77 -1.60 -2.59
C LYS A 58 13.87 -2.40 -3.91
N ASN A 59 13.28 -3.58 -3.99
CA ASN A 59 13.30 -4.43 -5.18
C ASN A 59 12.46 -3.81 -6.32
N LEU A 60 13.04 -3.72 -7.52
CA LEU A 60 12.39 -3.11 -8.69
C LEU A 60 11.06 -3.77 -9.07
N LYS A 61 10.96 -5.11 -8.98
CA LYS A 61 9.70 -5.83 -9.26
C LYS A 61 8.61 -5.45 -8.25
N VAL A 62 8.98 -5.25 -6.99
CA VAL A 62 8.06 -4.82 -5.93
C VAL A 62 7.62 -3.38 -6.11
N LYS A 63 8.55 -2.47 -6.46
CA LYS A 63 8.21 -1.07 -6.81
C LYS A 63 7.21 -1.02 -7.97
N ARG A 64 7.44 -1.78 -9.04
CA ARG A 64 6.51 -1.89 -10.18
C ARG A 64 5.12 -2.38 -9.76
N LYS A 65 5.03 -3.40 -8.91
CA LYS A 65 3.75 -3.88 -8.34
C LYS A 65 3.04 -2.78 -7.55
N LEU A 66 3.76 -2.06 -6.69
CA LEU A 66 3.22 -0.95 -5.90
C LEU A 66 2.68 0.16 -6.81
N PHE A 67 3.45 0.57 -7.80
CA PHE A 67 3.05 1.58 -8.76
C PHE A 67 1.80 1.19 -9.57
N TYR A 68 1.75 -0.05 -10.04
CA TYR A 68 0.57 -0.59 -10.73
C TYR A 68 -0.66 -0.59 -9.82
N ALA A 69 -0.53 -1.06 -8.57
CA ALA A 69 -1.63 -1.10 -7.60
C ALA A 69 -2.20 0.30 -7.30
N LEU A 70 -1.33 1.31 -7.28
CA LEU A 70 -1.70 2.71 -7.08
C LEU A 70 -2.16 3.41 -8.38
N ARG A 71 -2.18 2.71 -9.53
CA ARG A 71 -2.53 3.24 -10.87
C ARG A 71 -1.69 4.44 -11.30
N ILE A 72 -0.39 4.38 -11.03
CA ILE A 72 0.56 5.40 -11.44
C ILE A 72 0.88 5.20 -12.92
N LYS A 73 0.51 6.17 -13.77
CA LYS A 73 0.74 6.09 -15.22
C LYS A 73 2.16 6.49 -15.64
N ASN A 74 2.78 7.41 -14.91
CA ASN A 74 4.11 7.94 -15.23
C ASN A 74 5.02 7.88 -14.00
N PHE A 75 6.00 6.97 -14.03
CA PHE A 75 6.98 6.80 -12.96
C PHE A 75 7.82 8.07 -12.75
N ASN A 76 8.15 8.78 -13.84
CA ASN A 76 8.99 9.98 -13.82
C ASN A 76 8.37 11.19 -13.12
N LYS A 77 7.06 11.16 -12.81
CA LYS A 77 6.37 12.28 -12.14
C LYS A 77 6.25 12.09 -10.63
N ILE A 78 6.58 10.92 -10.09
CA ILE A 78 6.45 10.67 -8.66
C ILE A 78 7.75 10.96 -7.95
N LYS A 79 7.69 11.92 -7.04
CA LYS A 79 8.73 12.14 -6.03
C LYS A 79 8.76 10.91 -5.13
N ASP A 80 9.96 10.46 -4.76
CA ASP A 80 10.29 9.19 -4.11
C ASP A 80 9.30 8.67 -3.04
N ILE A 81 9.39 7.36 -2.74
CA ILE A 81 8.62 6.74 -1.66
C ILE A 81 9.05 7.35 -0.32
N VAL A 82 8.14 8.05 0.35
CA VAL A 82 8.34 8.58 1.69
C VAL A 82 7.82 7.54 2.68
N LEU A 83 8.74 6.95 3.45
CA LEU A 83 8.45 5.95 4.48
C LEU A 83 8.13 6.61 5.82
#